data_AF-A0AAE1YKU9-F1
#
_entry.id   AF-A0AAE1YKU9-F1
#
_cell.length_a   1.000
_cell.length_b   1.000
_cell.length_c   1.000
_cell.angle_alpha   90.00
_cell.angle_beta   90.00
_cell.angle_gamma   90.00
#
_symmetry.space_group_name_H-M   'P 1'
#
loop_
_entity.id
_entity.type
_entity.pdbx_description
1 polymer ?
#
loop_
_entity_poly.entity_id
_entity_poly.type
_entity_poly.pdbx_seq_one_letter_code
_entity_poly.pdbx_strand_id
1 'polypeptide(L)'
;MGLVNEWGKNSKQCEESAAIIDDSRKEEAAVSATSQPPLPPIRSPSTTNNKIPHLWTTHAFQKAVSFYSSVFQDLISDAFLAPNFKALCLETAIGPDVFALREIGVEDSLGISRKAFKPLVISGQSFKQPFDDESLDFVFCGAGVVEKSVRLGDFAAEVGRIMKPQGFLVVHTAANDT
;
A
#
# COMPACT_ATOMS: atom_id res chain seq x y z
N MET A 1 11.41 -25.01 13.43
CA MET A 1 10.00 -25.00 13.89
C MET A 1 9.56 -23.64 14.48
N GLY A 2 10.29 -22.54 14.27
CA GLY A 2 9.96 -21.22 14.86
C GLY A 2 9.24 -20.22 13.92
N LEU A 3 9.45 -20.31 12.60
CA LEU A 3 8.98 -19.30 11.64
C LEU A 3 7.44 -19.26 11.51
N VAL A 4 6.76 -20.40 11.53
CA VAL A 4 5.29 -20.44 11.27
C VAL A 4 4.48 -19.74 12.36
N ASN A 5 4.96 -19.76 13.60
CA ASN A 5 4.24 -19.21 14.76
C ASN A 5 4.37 -17.68 14.88
N GLU A 6 5.43 -17.11 14.32
CA GLU A 6 5.69 -15.67 14.34
C GLU A 6 4.84 -14.96 13.28
N TRP A 7 4.67 -15.59 12.12
CA TRP A 7 3.77 -15.13 11.06
C TRP A 7 2.30 -15.12 11.51
N GLY A 8 1.85 -16.13 12.28
CA GLY A 8 0.48 -16.19 12.80
C GLY A 8 0.12 -15.12 13.84
N LYS A 9 1.10 -14.68 14.67
CA LYS A 9 0.91 -13.56 15.60
C LYS A 9 0.87 -12.22 14.88
N ASN A 10 1.70 -12.07 13.85
CA ASN A 10 1.71 -10.90 12.99
C ASN A 10 0.39 -10.77 12.20
N SER A 11 -0.19 -11.87 11.74
CA SER A 11 -1.48 -11.89 11.01
C SER A 11 -2.64 -11.24 11.78
N LYS A 12 -2.82 -11.52 13.08
CA LYS A 12 -3.87 -10.86 13.89
C LYS A 12 -3.62 -9.36 14.11
N GLN A 13 -2.35 -8.99 14.26
CA GLN A 13 -1.94 -7.58 14.36
C GLN A 13 -2.17 -6.82 13.03
N CYS A 14 -2.10 -7.52 11.88
CA CYS A 14 -2.41 -7.00 10.55
C CYS A 14 -3.90 -6.74 10.33
N GLU A 15 -4.78 -7.65 10.78
CA GLU A 15 -6.23 -7.45 10.69
C GLU A 15 -6.67 -6.23 11.51
N GLU A 16 -6.15 -6.07 12.72
CA GLU A 16 -6.41 -4.86 13.53
C GLU A 16 -5.88 -3.60 12.87
N SER A 17 -4.66 -3.63 12.31
CA SER A 17 -4.06 -2.44 11.69
C SER A 17 -4.73 -2.07 10.36
N ALA A 18 -5.11 -3.06 9.56
CA ALA A 18 -5.88 -2.87 8.32
C ALA A 18 -7.30 -2.38 8.62
N ALA A 19 -7.93 -2.88 9.69
CA ALA A 19 -9.24 -2.41 10.15
C ALA A 19 -9.18 -0.96 10.66
N ILE A 20 -8.13 -0.54 11.37
CA ILE A 20 -7.94 0.86 11.81
C ILE A 20 -7.70 1.80 10.62
N ILE A 21 -6.98 1.34 9.58
CA ILE A 21 -6.79 2.10 8.34
C ILE A 21 -8.09 2.18 7.52
N ASP A 22 -8.91 1.12 7.50
CA ASP A 22 -10.24 1.13 6.86
C ASP A 22 -11.25 1.97 7.65
N ASP A 23 -11.15 2.00 8.99
CA ASP A 23 -11.96 2.86 9.86
C ASP A 23 -11.59 4.34 9.68
N SER A 24 -10.29 4.64 9.57
CA SER A 24 -9.81 5.98 9.19
C SER A 24 -10.28 6.40 7.80
N ARG A 25 -10.45 5.44 6.87
CA ARG A 25 -11.04 5.66 5.53
C ARG A 25 -12.54 5.95 5.63
N LYS A 26 -13.28 5.34 6.57
CA LYS A 26 -14.69 5.66 6.82
C LYS A 26 -14.86 7.04 7.45
N GLU A 27 -13.96 7.44 8.34
CA GLU A 27 -14.01 8.76 8.96
C GLU A 27 -13.73 9.89 7.95
N GLU A 28 -12.86 9.67 6.96
CA GLU A 28 -12.71 10.58 5.82
C GLU A 28 -13.94 10.60 4.89
N ALA A 29 -14.64 9.47 4.73
CA ALA A 29 -15.85 9.39 3.90
C ALA A 29 -17.05 10.15 4.52
N ALA A 30 -17.08 10.29 5.85
CA ALA A 30 -18.13 11.02 6.57
C ALA A 30 -18.02 12.56 6.42
N VAL A 31 -16.87 13.10 6.03
CA VAL A 31 -16.68 14.55 5.82
C VAL A 31 -17.29 15.04 4.50
N SER A 32 -17.78 14.14 3.64
CA SER A 32 -18.30 14.45 2.30
C SER A 32 -19.83 14.43 2.19
N ALA A 33 -20.58 14.69 3.28
CA ALA A 33 -22.04 14.75 3.22
C ALA A 33 -22.65 15.79 4.17
N THR A 34 -22.45 17.08 3.87
CA THR A 34 -23.35 18.13 4.39
C THR A 34 -23.81 19.03 3.24
N SER A 35 -25.10 18.95 2.94
CA SER A 35 -25.83 19.75 1.96
C SER A 35 -25.80 21.25 2.32
N GLN A 36 -25.38 22.12 1.40
CA GLN A 36 -25.48 23.58 1.55
C GLN A 36 -26.18 24.21 0.32
N PRO A 37 -27.14 25.14 0.52
CA PRO A 37 -27.85 25.85 -0.56
C PRO A 37 -26.97 26.92 -1.22
N PRO A 38 -27.32 27.39 -2.44
CA PRO A 38 -26.41 28.20 -3.24
C PRO A 38 -26.42 29.68 -2.85
N LEU A 39 -25.23 30.26 -2.64
CA LEU A 39 -24.99 31.70 -2.48
C LEU A 39 -23.67 32.11 -3.19
N PRO A 40 -23.48 33.41 -3.52
CA PRO A 40 -22.81 33.88 -4.74
C PRO A 40 -21.27 33.98 -4.62
N PRO A 41 -20.54 34.23 -5.74
CA PRO A 41 -19.12 33.91 -5.82
C PRO A 41 -18.26 35.06 -5.28
N ILE A 42 -17.61 34.86 -4.13
CA ILE A 42 -16.47 35.69 -3.71
C ILE A 42 -15.36 34.78 -3.17
N ARG A 43 -14.35 34.60 -4.03
CA ARG A 43 -12.91 34.36 -3.75
C ARG A 43 -12.60 33.43 -2.56
N SER A 44 -12.48 32.14 -2.83
CA SER A 44 -11.97 31.16 -1.86
C SER A 44 -10.45 31.33 -1.63
N PRO A 45 -9.99 31.32 -0.36
CA PRO A 45 -8.58 31.07 -0.06
C PRO A 45 -8.26 29.59 -0.33
N SER A 46 -7.18 29.35 -1.07
CA SER A 46 -6.57 28.05 -1.31
C SER A 46 -6.35 27.31 0.01
N THR A 47 -7.10 26.23 0.26
CA THR A 47 -6.86 25.33 1.38
C THR A 47 -5.62 24.50 1.05
N THR A 48 -4.49 24.85 1.64
CA THR A 48 -3.21 24.18 1.46
C THR A 48 -3.20 22.79 2.07
N ASN A 49 -2.55 21.89 1.34
CA ASN A 49 -2.45 20.44 1.49
C ASN A 49 -1.59 20.00 2.70
N ASN A 50 -1.82 20.55 3.90
CA ASN A 50 -1.00 20.31 5.11
C ASN A 50 -1.46 19.11 5.97
N LYS A 51 -2.46 18.34 5.54
CA LYS A 51 -2.97 17.18 6.29
C LYS A 51 -2.14 15.90 6.07
N ILE A 52 -1.44 15.81 4.94
CA ILE A 52 -0.67 14.63 4.52
C ILE A 52 0.47 14.31 5.50
N PRO A 53 1.31 15.28 5.94
CA PRO A 53 2.39 14.98 6.89
C PRO A 53 1.87 14.54 8.26
N HIS A 54 0.72 15.08 8.70
CA HIS A 54 0.14 14.74 10.01
C HIS A 54 -0.40 13.30 10.04
N LEU A 55 -0.94 12.79 8.93
CA LEU A 55 -1.42 11.41 8.87
C LEU A 55 -0.25 10.42 9.05
N TRP A 56 0.92 10.72 8.47
CA TRP A 56 2.12 9.91 8.64
C TRP A 56 2.67 9.93 10.07
N THR A 57 2.36 10.94 10.86
CA THR A 57 2.74 11.00 12.28
C THR A 57 1.76 10.27 13.22
N THR A 58 0.67 9.70 12.69
CA THR A 58 -0.29 8.97 13.53
C THR A 58 0.30 7.66 14.03
N HIS A 59 -0.06 7.26 15.25
CA HIS A 59 0.37 5.99 15.83
C HIS A 59 -0.05 4.79 14.98
N ALA A 60 -1.23 4.83 14.36
CA ALA A 60 -1.70 3.77 13.47
C ALA A 60 -0.83 3.62 12.22
N PHE A 61 -0.46 4.75 11.59
CA PHE A 61 0.45 4.74 10.44
C PHE A 61 1.83 4.21 10.84
N GLN A 62 2.41 4.73 11.92
CA GLN A 62 3.72 4.29 12.41
C GLN A 62 3.74 2.79 12.77
N LYS A 63 2.66 2.29 13.41
CA LYS A 63 2.51 0.86 13.70
C LYS A 63 2.46 0.02 12.41
N ALA A 64 1.74 0.47 11.40
CA ALA A 64 1.69 -0.21 10.10
C ALA A 64 3.05 -0.18 9.39
N VAL A 65 3.76 0.96 9.42
CA VAL A 65 5.13 1.09 8.90
C VAL A 65 6.06 0.11 9.60
N SER A 66 6.11 0.09 10.93
CA SER A 66 6.97 -0.84 11.68
C SER A 66 6.67 -2.30 11.36
N PHE A 67 5.39 -2.66 11.18
CA PHE A 67 4.98 -3.98 10.74
C PHE A 67 5.58 -4.33 9.36
N TYR A 68 5.35 -3.49 8.35
CA TYR A 68 5.85 -3.72 7.01
C TYR A 68 7.38 -3.70 6.95
N SER A 69 8.03 -2.81 7.70
CA SER A 69 9.49 -2.75 7.80
C SER A 69 10.07 -4.06 8.32
N SER A 70 9.43 -4.72 9.28
CA SER A 70 9.85 -6.05 9.75
C SER A 70 9.74 -7.09 8.63
N VAL A 71 8.59 -7.15 7.94
CA VAL A 71 8.35 -8.09 6.84
C VAL A 71 9.38 -7.89 5.71
N PHE A 72 9.65 -6.65 5.34
CA PHE A 72 10.61 -6.35 4.27
C PHE A 72 12.06 -6.59 4.69
N GLN A 73 12.40 -6.40 5.96
CA GLN A 73 13.71 -6.79 6.48
C GLN A 73 13.95 -8.30 6.39
N ASP A 74 12.93 -9.10 6.68
CA ASP A 74 13.00 -10.55 6.49
C ASP A 74 13.24 -10.89 5.01
N LEU A 75 12.51 -10.23 4.09
CA LEU A 75 12.69 -10.41 2.65
C LEU A 75 14.06 -9.97 2.13
N ILE A 76 14.66 -8.92 2.72
CA ILE A 76 16.05 -8.53 2.42
C ILE A 76 17.02 -9.62 2.92
N SER A 77 16.81 -10.13 4.13
CA SER A 77 17.66 -11.16 4.74
C SER A 77 17.64 -12.46 3.94
N ASP A 78 16.48 -12.80 3.38
CA ASP A 78 16.27 -13.95 2.51
C ASP A 78 16.66 -13.70 1.03
N ALA A 79 17.18 -12.50 0.71
CA ALA A 79 17.60 -12.07 -0.63
C ALA A 79 16.48 -12.00 -1.69
N PHE A 80 15.23 -11.85 -1.26
CA PHE A 80 14.07 -11.58 -2.13
C PHE A 80 13.87 -10.08 -2.42
N LEU A 81 14.52 -9.22 -1.64
CA LEU A 81 14.46 -7.77 -1.79
C LEU A 81 15.87 -7.18 -1.65
N ALA A 82 16.19 -6.17 -2.45
CA ALA A 82 17.45 -5.44 -2.33
C ALA A 82 17.22 -3.92 -2.33
N PRO A 83 18.07 -3.13 -1.64
CA PRO A 83 17.93 -1.66 -1.58
C PRO A 83 17.89 -0.96 -2.95
N ASN A 84 18.50 -1.55 -3.97
CA ASN A 84 18.54 -1.00 -5.33
C ASN A 84 17.37 -1.45 -6.22
N PHE A 85 16.41 -2.20 -5.68
CA PHE A 85 15.25 -2.67 -6.45
C PHE A 85 14.24 -1.54 -6.68
N LYS A 86 13.58 -1.62 -7.83
CA LYS A 86 12.36 -0.84 -8.07
C LYS A 86 11.16 -1.60 -7.54
N ALA A 87 10.55 -1.07 -6.50
CA ALA A 87 9.49 -1.72 -5.75
C ALA A 87 8.13 -1.05 -5.95
N LEU A 88 7.09 -1.86 -6.12
CA LEU A 88 5.72 -1.40 -6.27
C LEU A 88 4.79 -2.04 -5.25
N CYS A 89 4.07 -1.23 -4.48
CA CYS A 89 2.99 -1.68 -3.61
C CYS A 89 1.64 -1.48 -4.28
N LEU A 90 0.87 -2.56 -4.45
CA LEU A 90 -0.44 -2.52 -5.09
C LEU A 90 -1.58 -2.34 -4.09
N GLU A 91 -2.59 -1.57 -4.50
CA GLU A 91 -3.80 -1.23 -3.71
C GLU A 91 -3.49 -0.59 -2.35
N THR A 92 -2.40 0.17 -2.27
CA THR A 92 -2.02 0.88 -1.05
C THR A 92 -2.67 2.26 -0.98
N ALA A 93 -3.46 2.52 0.07
CA ALA A 93 -4.23 3.75 0.16
C ALA A 93 -3.35 4.97 0.49
N ILE A 94 -2.67 4.92 1.63
CA ILE A 94 -1.88 6.03 2.18
C ILE A 94 -0.37 5.73 2.20
N GLY A 95 0.03 4.55 1.69
CA GLY A 95 1.42 4.17 1.49
C GLY A 95 2.25 3.81 2.73
N PRO A 96 1.73 3.18 3.81
CA PRO A 96 2.57 2.80 4.94
C PRO A 96 3.60 1.72 4.57
N ASP A 97 3.23 0.82 3.66
CA ASP A 97 4.11 -0.16 3.01
C ASP A 97 5.18 0.49 2.12
N VAL A 98 4.80 1.48 1.30
CA VAL A 98 5.75 2.25 0.49
C VAL A 98 6.72 3.03 1.36
N PHE A 99 6.22 3.62 2.45
CA PHE A 99 7.04 4.35 3.41
C PHE A 99 8.04 3.41 4.09
N ALA A 100 7.59 2.23 4.51
CA ALA A 100 8.44 1.20 5.10
C ALA A 100 9.57 0.75 4.16
N LEU A 101 9.27 0.51 2.87
CA LEU A 101 10.30 0.19 1.87
C LEU A 101 11.36 1.30 1.74
N ARG A 102 10.93 2.56 1.74
CA ARG A 102 11.87 3.70 1.69
C ARG A 102 12.70 3.80 2.97
N GLU A 103 12.11 3.51 4.11
CA GLU A 103 12.77 3.58 5.42
C GLU A 103 13.89 2.53 5.57
N ILE A 104 13.68 1.32 5.04
CA ILE A 104 14.70 0.26 5.05
C ILE A 104 15.77 0.40 3.95
N GLY A 105 15.65 1.42 3.08
CA GLY A 105 16.64 1.75 2.06
C GLY A 105 16.28 1.40 0.61
N VAL A 106 15.05 0.94 0.33
CA VAL A 106 14.55 0.75 -1.04
C VAL A 106 13.97 2.08 -1.53
N GLU A 107 14.84 2.96 -2.03
CA GLU A 107 14.47 4.34 -2.37
C GLU A 107 13.47 4.44 -3.53
N ASP A 108 13.61 3.57 -4.55
CA ASP A 108 12.74 3.55 -5.74
C ASP A 108 11.46 2.73 -5.49
N SER A 109 10.72 3.16 -4.47
CA SER A 109 9.46 2.53 -4.04
C SER A 109 8.26 3.43 -4.31
N LEU A 110 7.23 2.88 -4.95
CA LEU A 110 5.98 3.56 -5.28
C LEU A 110 4.76 2.73 -4.90
N GLY A 111 3.65 3.40 -4.61
CA GLY A 111 2.35 2.77 -4.39
C GLY A 111 1.36 3.05 -5.51
N ILE A 112 0.46 2.12 -5.79
CA ILE A 112 -0.71 2.34 -6.65
C ILE A 112 -1.99 2.15 -5.86
N SER A 113 -2.95 3.05 -6.06
CA SER A 113 -4.33 2.90 -5.62
C SER A 113 -5.28 3.64 -6.54
N ARG A 114 -6.57 3.31 -6.48
CA ARG A 114 -7.62 4.06 -7.20
C ARG A 114 -7.61 5.56 -6.86
N LYS A 115 -7.23 5.93 -5.62
CA LYS A 115 -7.08 7.32 -5.18
C LYS A 115 -5.60 7.58 -4.90
N ALA A 116 -5.00 8.54 -5.62
CA ALA A 116 -3.62 8.93 -5.37
C ALA A 116 -3.45 9.55 -3.97
N PHE A 117 -2.33 9.24 -3.34
CA PHE A 117 -1.88 9.84 -2.08
C PHE A 117 -0.40 10.22 -2.23
N LYS A 118 -0.19 11.33 -2.95
CA LYS A 118 1.15 11.83 -3.29
C LYS A 118 1.92 12.25 -2.02
N PRO A 119 3.26 12.11 -2.01
CA PRO A 119 4.12 11.62 -3.08
C PRO A 119 4.27 10.08 -3.15
N LEU A 120 3.80 9.33 -2.14
CA LEU A 120 4.08 7.89 -2.02
C LEU A 120 3.22 7.03 -2.94
N VAL A 121 1.98 7.45 -3.20
CA VAL A 121 0.99 6.66 -3.94
C VAL A 121 0.48 7.44 -5.15
N ILE A 122 0.58 6.83 -6.32
CA ILE A 122 0.02 7.33 -7.57
C ILE A 122 -1.35 6.70 -7.85
N SER A 123 -2.15 7.39 -8.67
CA SER A 123 -3.44 6.86 -9.11
C SER A 123 -3.19 5.79 -10.17
N GLY A 124 -3.77 4.61 -10.01
CA GLY A 124 -3.68 3.52 -10.98
C GLY A 124 -4.69 2.42 -10.69
N GLN A 125 -4.79 1.47 -11.62
CA GLN A 125 -5.59 0.26 -11.46
C GLN A 125 -4.66 -0.94 -11.38
N SER A 126 -4.97 -1.91 -10.53
CA SER A 126 -4.14 -3.09 -10.31
C SER A 126 -3.97 -3.95 -11.59
N PHE A 127 -4.92 -3.86 -12.54
CA PHE A 127 -4.90 -4.53 -13.85
C PHE A 127 -4.49 -3.64 -15.03
N LYS A 128 -4.17 -2.36 -14.78
CA LYS A 128 -3.63 -1.44 -15.79
C LYS A 128 -2.76 -0.40 -15.11
N GLN A 129 -1.50 -0.75 -14.97
CA GLN A 129 -0.51 0.00 -14.23
C GLN A 129 0.25 0.92 -15.21
N PRO A 130 0.50 2.19 -14.83
CA PRO A 130 1.18 3.18 -15.68
C PRO A 130 2.70 2.95 -15.71
N PHE A 131 3.14 1.71 -15.89
CA PHE A 131 4.55 1.33 -15.98
C PHE A 131 4.82 0.61 -17.29
N ASP A 132 6.05 0.75 -17.78
CA ASP A 132 6.54 0.04 -18.95
C ASP A 132 6.75 -1.44 -18.64
N ASP A 133 6.85 -2.25 -19.69
CA ASP A 133 7.12 -3.67 -19.58
C ASP A 133 8.50 -3.91 -18.92
N GLU A 134 8.62 -4.95 -18.10
CA GLU A 134 9.86 -5.36 -17.44
C GLU A 134 10.59 -4.21 -16.69
N SER A 135 9.83 -3.32 -16.06
CA SER A 135 10.37 -2.12 -15.41
C SER A 135 10.64 -2.30 -13.91
N LEU A 136 9.99 -3.27 -13.27
CA LEU A 136 10.01 -3.46 -11.81
C LEU A 136 10.71 -4.74 -11.39
N ASP A 137 11.41 -4.67 -10.26
CA ASP A 137 12.16 -5.78 -9.67
C ASP A 137 11.36 -6.46 -8.55
N PHE A 138 10.45 -5.72 -7.91
CA PHE A 138 9.69 -6.21 -6.78
C PHE A 138 8.26 -5.66 -6.79
N VAL A 139 7.28 -6.53 -6.53
CA VAL A 139 5.88 -6.14 -6.37
C VAL A 139 5.35 -6.73 -5.06
N PHE A 140 4.79 -5.88 -4.21
CA PHE A 140 4.13 -6.27 -2.97
C PHE A 140 2.62 -6.05 -3.06
N CYS A 141 1.87 -7.07 -2.68
CA CYS A 141 0.42 -7.03 -2.57
C CYS A 141 0.02 -7.22 -1.12
N GLY A 142 -0.59 -6.19 -0.53
CA GLY A 142 -1.08 -6.25 0.85
C GLY A 142 -2.26 -7.20 1.06
N ALA A 143 -2.61 -7.41 2.33
CA ALA A 143 -3.63 -8.37 2.75
C ALA A 143 -4.99 -8.13 2.08
N GLY A 144 -5.49 -9.15 1.36
CA GLY A 144 -6.82 -9.15 0.76
C GLY A 144 -6.90 -8.57 -0.66
N VAL A 145 -5.79 -8.10 -1.24
CA VAL A 145 -5.79 -7.50 -2.59
C VAL A 145 -6.07 -8.55 -3.66
N VAL A 146 -5.45 -9.72 -3.54
CA VAL A 146 -5.59 -10.81 -4.51
C VAL A 146 -6.94 -11.51 -4.34
N GLU A 147 -7.41 -11.66 -3.11
CA GLU A 147 -8.65 -12.31 -2.73
C GLU A 147 -9.89 -11.50 -3.14
N LYS A 148 -9.78 -10.16 -3.14
CA LYS A 148 -10.87 -9.25 -3.55
C LYS A 148 -10.85 -8.96 -5.05
N SER A 149 -9.85 -9.45 -5.79
CA SER A 149 -9.72 -9.16 -7.22
C SER A 149 -10.70 -9.98 -8.04
N VAL A 150 -11.70 -9.28 -8.61
CA VAL A 150 -12.67 -9.87 -9.55
C VAL A 150 -12.03 -10.28 -10.88
N ARG A 151 -10.83 -9.75 -11.17
CA ARG A 151 -10.08 -9.95 -12.43
C ARG A 151 -8.67 -10.45 -12.17
N LEU A 152 -8.54 -11.56 -11.44
CA LEU A 152 -7.24 -12.11 -11.06
C LEU A 152 -6.36 -12.46 -12.26
N GLY A 153 -6.95 -12.93 -13.37
CA GLY A 153 -6.20 -13.23 -14.59
C GLY A 153 -5.56 -11.99 -15.22
N ASP A 154 -6.32 -10.89 -15.33
CA ASP A 154 -5.79 -9.63 -15.86
C ASP A 154 -4.79 -8.99 -14.90
N PHE A 155 -5.01 -9.13 -13.59
CA PHE A 155 -4.05 -8.72 -12.57
C PHE A 155 -2.72 -9.46 -12.72
N ALA A 156 -2.75 -10.79 -12.82
CA ALA A 156 -1.55 -11.60 -12.99
C ALA A 156 -0.84 -11.30 -14.31
N ALA A 157 -1.59 -11.10 -15.40
CA ALA A 157 -1.04 -10.71 -16.68
C ALA A 157 -0.35 -9.34 -16.61
N GLU A 158 -0.96 -8.37 -15.93
CA GLU A 158 -0.38 -7.03 -15.80
C GLU A 158 0.86 -7.03 -14.90
N VAL A 159 0.83 -7.75 -13.77
CA VAL A 159 2.01 -7.94 -12.91
C VAL A 159 3.12 -8.67 -13.68
N GLY A 160 2.79 -9.66 -14.51
CA GLY A 160 3.75 -10.32 -15.38
C GLY A 160 4.34 -9.41 -16.46
N ARG A 161 3.55 -8.45 -16.96
CA ARG A 161 4.00 -7.47 -17.97
C ARG A 161 5.02 -6.50 -17.38
N ILE A 162 4.73 -5.92 -16.21
CA ILE A 162 5.55 -4.87 -15.60
C ILE A 162 6.78 -5.41 -14.86
N MET A 163 6.79 -6.69 -14.49
CA MET A 163 7.87 -7.30 -13.72
C MET A 163 8.98 -7.84 -14.63
N LYS A 164 10.23 -7.67 -14.21
CA LYS A 164 11.37 -8.28 -14.90
C LYS A 164 11.37 -9.81 -14.77
N PRO A 165 12.01 -10.56 -15.69
CA PRO A 165 12.10 -12.03 -15.64
C PRO A 165 12.77 -12.65 -14.39
N GLN A 166 13.31 -11.83 -13.49
CA GLN A 166 13.92 -12.23 -12.20
C GLN A 166 13.35 -11.46 -11.01
N GLY A 167 12.25 -10.73 -11.22
CA GLY A 167 11.59 -9.99 -10.16
C GLY A 167 10.83 -10.91 -9.21
N PHE A 168 10.51 -10.38 -8.03
CA PHE A 168 9.77 -11.09 -7.01
C PHE A 168 8.38 -10.48 -6.82
N LEU A 169 7.36 -11.33 -6.84
CA LEU A 169 6.00 -11.01 -6.41
C LEU A 169 5.80 -11.56 -4.99
N VAL A 170 5.53 -10.68 -4.04
CA VAL A 170 5.13 -11.07 -2.69
C VAL A 170 3.67 -10.73 -2.49
N VAL A 171 2.88 -11.74 -2.15
CA VAL A 171 1.46 -11.59 -1.82
C VAL A 171 1.27 -11.92 -0.35
N HIS A 172 0.86 -10.92 0.42
CA HIS A 172 0.37 -11.15 1.77
C HIS A 172 -1.08 -11.59 1.69
N THR A 173 -1.36 -12.83 2.06
CA THR A 173 -2.73 -13.39 2.10
C THR A 173 -3.17 -13.60 3.54
N ALA A 174 -4.47 -13.49 3.79
CA ALA A 174 -5.03 -13.88 5.08
C ALA A 174 -5.20 -15.40 5.11
N ALA A 175 -4.48 -16.09 6.01
CA ALA A 175 -4.68 -17.52 6.24
C ALA A 175 -5.74 -17.71 7.33
N ASN A 176 -6.90 -18.27 6.96
CA ASN A 176 -7.89 -18.70 7.94
C ASN A 176 -7.60 -20.15 8.31
N ASP A 177 -6.84 -20.36 9.38
CA ASP A 177 -6.61 -21.70 9.94
C ASP A 177 -7.95 -22.18 10.52
N THR A 178 -8.54 -23.23 9.92
CA THR A 178 -9.81 -23.84 10.33
C THR A 178 -9.58 -25.27 10.76
#